data_AF-A0A850XTS8-F1
#
_entry.id   AF-A0A850XTS8-F1
#
_cell.length_a   1.000
_cell.length_b   1.000
_cell.length_c   1.000
_cell.angle_alpha   90.00
_cell.angle_beta   90.00
_cell.angle_gamma   90.00
#
_symmetry.space_group_name_H-M   'P 1'
#
loop_
_entity.id
_entity.type
_entity.pdbx_description
1 polymer ?
#
loop_
_entity_poly.entity_id
_entity_poly.type
_entity_poly.pdbx_seq_one_letter_code
_entity_poly.pdbx_strand_id
1 'polypeptide(L)' 'IPVEVPSLPSVFEQAKLSHHIYHQNVSAVMRMFHLSREQANAVVGSCASCQSFQVPFLSAGINPRGLHSCQLWQTVVT' A
#
# COMPACT_ATOMS: atom_id res chain seq x y z
N ILE A 1 13.86 20.83 -38.38
CA ILE A 1 14.06 20.01 -37.16
C ILE A 1 12.72 19.36 -36.86
N PRO A 2 12.56 18.03 -36.91
CA PRO A 2 11.30 17.42 -36.53
C PRO A 2 11.12 17.61 -35.03
N VAL A 3 9.97 18.15 -34.61
CA VAL A 3 9.63 18.35 -33.20
C VAL A 3 9.32 16.98 -32.62
N GLU A 4 10.19 16.52 -31.73
CA GLU A 4 9.97 15.32 -30.91
C GLU A 4 8.87 15.65 -29.90
N VAL A 5 7.62 15.34 -30.27
CA VAL A 5 6.50 15.38 -29.33
C VAL A 5 6.75 14.29 -28.29
N PRO A 6 6.87 14.62 -26.99
CA PRO A 6 7.05 13.59 -25.96
C PRO A 6 5.87 12.64 -26.07
N SER A 7 6.13 11.36 -26.37
CA SER A 7 5.09 10.35 -26.34
C SER A 7 4.48 10.35 -24.94
N LEU A 8 3.14 10.36 -24.88
CA LEU A 8 2.44 10.36 -23.60
C LEU A 8 2.99 9.20 -22.76
N PRO A 9 3.42 9.43 -21.50
CA PRO A 9 3.97 8.37 -20.68
C PRO A 9 2.98 7.21 -20.58
N SER A 10 3.50 5.99 -20.51
CA SER A 10 2.64 4.81 -20.39
C SER A 10 1.68 4.99 -19.20
N VAL A 11 0.50 4.38 -19.28
CA VAL A 11 -0.53 4.46 -18.23
C VAL A 11 0.05 4.09 -16.84
N PHE A 12 1.02 3.18 -16.81
CA PHE A 12 1.73 2.79 -15.60
C PHE A 12 2.63 3.91 -15.04
N GLU A 13 3.37 4.61 -15.90
CA GLU A 13 4.20 5.76 -15.49
C GLU A 13 3.33 6.96 -15.08
N GLN A 14 2.20 7.18 -15.75
CA GLN A 14 1.23 8.20 -15.34
C GLN A 14 0.63 7.88 -13.96
N ALA A 15 0.35 6.62 -13.66
CA ALA A 15 -0.12 6.18 -12.35
C ALA A 15 0.93 6.42 -11.26
N LYS A 16 2.22 6.17 -11.53
CA LYS A 16 3.31 6.50 -10.60
C LYS A 16 3.40 7.99 -10.30
N LEU A 17 3.34 8.83 -11.33
CA LEU A 17 3.36 10.29 -11.17
C LEU A 17 2.16 10.79 -10.36
N SER A 18 0.95 10.31 -10.66
CA SER A 18 -0.26 10.64 -9.89
C SER A 18 -0.13 10.21 -8.43
N HIS A 19 0.32 8.97 -8.19
CA HIS A 19 0.49 8.46 -6.85
C HIS A 19 1.56 9.21 -6.06
N HIS A 20 2.66 9.65 -6.69
CA HIS A 20 3.67 10.47 -6.05
C HIS A 20 3.13 11.83 -5.57
N ILE A 21 2.13 12.39 -6.25
CA ILE A 21 1.54 13.70 -5.89
C ILE A 21 0.42 13.54 -4.87
N TYR A 22 -0.45 12.54 -5.05
CA TYR A 22 -1.71 12.43 -4.30
C TYR A 22 -1.77 11.27 -3.30
N HIS A 23 -0.78 10.37 -3.31
CA HIS A 23 -0.74 9.17 -2.46
C HIS A 23 -2.05 8.35 -2.48
N GLN A 24 -2.68 8.27 -3.64
CA GLN A 24 -3.94 7.54 -3.84
C GLN A 24 -3.79 6.05 -3.49
N ASN A 25 -4.79 5.46 -2.83
CA ASN A 25 -4.77 4.03 -2.50
C ASN A 25 -4.86 3.12 -3.74
N VAL A 26 -4.56 1.83 -3.57
CA VAL A 26 -4.54 0.83 -4.66
C VAL A 26 -5.86 0.82 -5.44
N SER A 27 -7.01 0.86 -4.77
CA SER A 27 -8.33 0.84 -5.42
C SER A 27 -8.63 2.09 -6.24
N ALA A 28 -8.09 3.25 -5.83
CA ALA A 28 -8.20 4.49 -6.59
C ALA A 28 -7.31 4.42 -7.85
N VAL A 29 -6.06 3.96 -7.71
CA VAL A 29 -5.13 3.76 -8.84
C VAL A 29 -5.69 2.77 -9.87
N MET A 30 -6.26 1.65 -9.42
CA MET A 30 -6.91 0.68 -10.32
C MET A 30 -8.05 1.30 -11.13
N ARG A 31 -8.93 2.08 -10.48
CA ARG A 31 -10.10 2.66 -11.15
C ARG A 31 -9.74 3.81 -12.09
N MET A 32 -8.77 4.64 -11.72
CA MET A 32 -8.37 5.81 -12.52
C MET A 32 -7.54 5.45 -13.75
N PHE A 33 -6.70 4.42 -13.64
CA PHE A 33 -5.74 4.05 -14.69
C PHE A 33 -6.06 2.71 -15.35
N HIS A 34 -7.18 2.07 -14.97
CA HIS A 34 -7.59 0.75 -15.48
C HIS A 34 -6.50 -0.32 -15.36
N LEU A 35 -5.67 -0.22 -14.30
CA LEU A 35 -4.57 -1.14 -14.04
C LEU A 35 -5.05 -2.39 -13.31
N SER A 36 -4.32 -3.50 -13.50
CA SER A 36 -4.55 -4.69 -12.68
C SER A 36 -4.23 -4.41 -11.21
N ARG A 37 -4.79 -5.22 -10.32
CA ARG A 37 -4.52 -5.09 -8.89
C ARG A 37 -3.04 -5.27 -8.57
N GLU A 38 -2.33 -6.16 -9.26
CA GLU A 38 -0.89 -6.35 -9.09
C GLU A 38 -0.10 -5.11 -9.51
N GLN A 39 -0.44 -4.52 -10.65
CA GLN A 39 0.19 -3.29 -11.14
C GLN A 39 -0.06 -2.11 -10.19
N ALA A 40 -1.30 -1.94 -9.71
CA ALA A 40 -1.62 -0.89 -8.74
C ALA A 40 -0.91 -1.09 -7.39
N ASN A 41 -0.76 -2.35 -6.93
CA ASN A 41 0.05 -2.66 -5.76
C ASN A 41 1.53 -2.35 -5.98
N ALA A 42 2.07 -2.58 -7.17
CA ALA A 42 3.45 -2.21 -7.48
C ALA A 42 3.66 -0.67 -7.45
N VAL A 43 2.70 0.10 -7.94
CA VAL A 43 2.74 1.58 -7.89
C VAL A 43 2.77 2.06 -6.44
N VAL A 44 1.81 1.64 -5.61
CA VAL A 44 1.76 2.04 -4.19
C VAL A 44 2.94 1.48 -3.41
N GLY A 45 3.33 0.24 -3.71
CA GLY A 45 4.45 -0.47 -3.09
C GLY A 45 5.81 0.17 -3.41
N SER A 46 5.97 0.86 -4.54
CA SER A 46 7.20 1.62 -4.82
C SER A 46 7.32 2.94 -4.03
N CYS A 47 6.27 3.37 -3.34
CA CYS A 47 6.28 4.64 -2.61
C CYS A 47 6.85 4.47 -1.20
N ALA A 48 8.06 5.00 -0.96
CA ALA A 48 8.71 4.95 0.36
C ALA A 48 7.90 5.65 1.46
N SER A 49 7.21 6.74 1.14
CA SER A 49 6.33 7.43 2.09
C SER A 49 5.18 6.53 2.52
N CYS A 50 4.49 5.89 1.57
CA CYS A 50 3.38 4.99 1.87
C CYS A 50 3.83 3.71 2.60
N GLN A 51 5.03 3.18 2.31
CA GLN A 51 5.59 2.03 3.03
C GLN A 51 5.78 2.32 4.52
N SER A 52 6.16 3.54 4.90
CA SER A 52 6.32 3.91 6.32
C SER A 52 5.01 3.85 7.12
N PHE A 53 3.89 4.03 6.43
CA PHE A 53 2.54 3.93 7.01
C PHE A 53 1.91 2.55 6.82
N GLN A 54 2.56 1.64 6.08
CA GLN A 54 2.10 0.26 6.05
C GLN A 54 2.35 -0.33 7.42
N VAL A 55 1.27 -0.57 8.13
CA VAL A 55 1.30 -1.38 9.35
C VAL A 55 1.97 -2.69 8.93
N PRO A 56 3.12 -3.06 9.52
CA PRO A 56 3.69 -4.36 9.28
C PRO A 56 2.57 -5.36 9.55
N PHE A 57 2.50 -6.44 8.76
CA PHE A 57 1.67 -7.57 9.13
C PHE A 57 2.30 -8.20 10.39
N LEU A 58 2.16 -7.50 11.52
CA LEU A 58 2.44 -8.01 12.84
C LEU A 58 1.44 -9.14 12.96
N SER A 59 1.97 -10.38 13.00
CA SER A 59 1.21 -11.60 13.21
C SER A 59 0.07 -11.27 14.17
N ALA A 60 -1.16 -11.28 13.65
CA ALA A 60 -2.36 -10.78 14.30
C ALA A 60 -2.23 -10.94 15.82
N GLY A 61 -2.15 -9.82 16.55
CA GLY A 61 -1.78 -9.75 17.96
C GLY A 61 -2.35 -10.93 18.72
N ILE A 62 -1.54 -11.99 18.86
CA ILE A 62 -1.98 -13.22 19.47
C ILE A 62 -2.01 -12.86 20.94
N ASN A 63 -3.21 -12.79 21.53
CA ASN A 63 -3.32 -12.86 22.97
C ASN A 63 -2.62 -14.18 23.38
N PRO A 64 -1.44 -14.13 24.02
CA PRO A 64 -0.76 -15.36 24.38
C PRO A 64 -1.70 -16.09 25.34
N ARG A 65 -2.11 -17.29 24.93
CA ARG A 65 -2.90 -18.17 25.80
C ARG A 65 -1.91 -18.84 26.74
N GLY A 66 -2.19 -18.81 28.04
CA GLY A 66 -1.49 -19.68 28.98
C GLY A 66 -1.66 -21.14 28.57
N LEU A 67 -0.59 -21.93 28.67
CA LEU A 67 -0.63 -23.39 28.50
C LEU A 67 -1.28 -24.08 29.70
N HIS A 68 -1.25 -23.41 30.87
CA HIS A 68 -1.80 -23.89 32.13
C HIS A 68 -2.81 -22.89 32.72
N SER A 69 -3.66 -23.38 33.63
CA SER A 69 -4.63 -22.55 34.34
C SER A 69 -3.94 -21.38 35.05
N CYS A 70 -4.52 -20.18 34.94
CA CYS A 70 -4.01 -18.95 35.57
C CYS A 70 -2.60 -18.50 35.15
N GLN A 71 -2.02 -19.06 34.09
CA GLN A 71 -0.65 -18.72 33.66
C GLN A 71 -0.55 -17.31 33.03
N LEU A 72 -1.63 -16.82 32.43
CA LEU A 72 -1.67 -15.54 31.76
C LEU A 72 -3.00 -14.85 32.07
N TRP A 73 -2.92 -13.69 32.72
CA TRP A 73 -4.05 -12.81 32.99
C TRP A 73 -3.85 -11.51 32.21
N GLN A 74 -4.78 -11.19 31.32
CA GLN A 74 -4.81 -9.90 30.65
C GLN A 74 -5.99 -9.10 31.17
N THR A 75 -5.72 -7.88 31.60
CA THR A 75 -6.74 -6.87 31.90
C THR A 75 -6.59 -5.73 30.91
N VAL A 76 -7.65 -5.43 30.16
CA VAL A 76 -7.71 -4.20 29.37
C VAL A 76 -8.39 -3.13 30.21
N VAL A 77 -7.78 -1.95 30.29
CA VAL A 77 -8.42 -0.75 30.84
C VAL A 77 -8.85 0.09 29.65
N THR A 78 -10.15 0.38 29.58
CA THR A 78 -10.76 1.28 28.59
C THR A 78 -10.74 2.71 29.08
#